data_AF-A0A173U221-F1
#
_entry.id   AF-A0A173U221-F1
#
_cell.length_a   1.000
_cell.length_b   1.000
_cell.length_c   1.000
_cell.angle_alpha   90.00
_cell.angle_beta   90.00
_cell.angle_gamma   90.00
#
_symmetry.space_group_name_H-M   'P 1'
#
loop_
_entity.id
_entity.type
_entity.pdbx_description
1 polymer ?
#
loop_
_entity_poly.entity_id
_entity_poly.type
_entity_poly.pdbx_seq_one_letter_code
_entity_poly.pdbx_strand_id
1 'polypeptide(L)'
;MTGSIVVLLAVAVTQHIQYNATFLSTYKESGVRRTAIAEKLRKLSLSYFGKKDLSDLTTNIMSDCARMETALSHWIPELIGSVIATFIIDISLFALFDWSLALASFWVIPVSFLVLMTSSGGERQRISIARVLLKDAPIILLDEATASLDVENETKIQQALSHLVKDKTVLIIAHRMRTIANADHIVVLKEGKVVEKGTLEELMSTNGIYRHMTNLQMQSAGWKIQ
;
A
#
# COMPACT_ATOMS: atom_id res chain seq x y z
N MET A 1 8.85 38.56 -23.80
CA MET A 1 10.05 38.12 -23.05
C MET A 1 10.06 38.59 -21.60
N THR A 2 9.72 39.85 -21.32
CA THR A 2 9.65 40.39 -19.93
C THR A 2 8.68 39.63 -19.02
N GLY A 3 7.49 39.26 -19.50
CA GLY A 3 6.51 38.50 -18.70
C GLY A 3 7.00 37.11 -18.26
N SER A 4 7.68 36.35 -19.14
CA SER A 4 8.17 35.01 -18.81
C SER A 4 9.30 35.03 -17.77
N ILE A 5 10.14 36.06 -17.79
CA ILE A 5 11.22 36.23 -16.80
C ILE A 5 10.64 36.53 -15.42
N VAL A 6 9.56 37.33 -15.36
CA VAL A 6 8.85 37.65 -14.11
C VAL A 6 8.18 36.40 -13.53
N VAL A 7 7.54 35.57 -14.36
CA VAL A 7 6.92 34.31 -13.92
C VAL A 7 7.98 33.33 -13.40
N LEU A 8 9.10 33.16 -14.12
CA LEU A 8 10.18 32.27 -13.68
C LEU A 8 10.80 32.72 -12.34
N LEU A 9 10.98 34.04 -12.15
CA LEU A 9 11.46 34.58 -10.88
C LEU A 9 10.43 34.40 -9.75
N ALA A 10 9.15 34.64 -10.02
CA ALA A 10 8.09 34.45 -9.03
C ALA A 10 7.97 32.98 -8.60
N VAL A 11 8.04 32.04 -9.55
CA VAL A 11 8.05 30.59 -9.30
C VAL A 11 9.30 30.19 -8.50
N ALA A 12 10.49 30.65 -8.90
CA ALA A 12 11.72 30.32 -8.18
C ALA A 12 11.71 30.82 -6.72
N VAL A 13 11.22 32.05 -6.48
CA VAL A 13 11.11 32.63 -5.14
C VAL A 13 10.09 31.87 -4.28
N THR A 14 8.91 31.59 -4.82
CA THR A 14 7.86 30.85 -4.10
C THR A 14 8.26 29.41 -3.82
N GLN A 15 8.89 28.72 -4.78
CA GLN A 15 9.39 27.36 -4.62
C GLN A 15 10.51 27.29 -3.58
N HIS A 16 11.37 28.31 -3.50
CA HIS A 16 12.42 28.38 -2.48
C HIS A 16 11.83 28.62 -1.07
N ILE A 17 10.86 29.53 -0.93
CA ILE A 17 10.17 29.80 0.34
C ILE A 17 9.42 28.54 0.80
N GLN A 18 8.71 27.88 -0.12
CA GLN A 18 7.92 26.70 0.18
C GLN A 18 8.80 25.51 0.56
N TYR A 19 9.86 25.26 -0.20
CA TYR A 19 10.83 24.21 0.13
C TYR A 19 11.40 24.41 1.54
N ASN A 20 11.81 25.64 1.86
CA ASN A 20 12.39 25.93 3.16
C ASN A 20 11.36 25.82 4.30
N ALA A 21 10.13 26.32 4.12
CA ALA A 21 9.09 26.27 5.14
C ALA A 21 8.61 24.84 5.42
N THR A 22 8.38 24.04 4.36
CA THR A 22 7.87 22.67 4.50
C THR A 22 8.97 21.74 5.00
N PHE A 23 10.21 21.87 4.51
CA PHE A 23 11.34 21.05 4.97
C PHE A 23 11.63 21.23 6.47
N LEU A 24 11.70 22.48 6.95
CA LEU A 24 11.93 22.77 8.38
C LEU A 24 10.79 22.27 9.28
N SER A 25 9.54 22.46 8.86
CA SER A 25 8.37 22.00 9.61
C SER A 25 8.39 20.48 9.76
N THR A 26 8.62 19.76 8.67
CA THR A 26 8.61 18.30 8.68
C THR A 26 9.80 17.71 9.44
N TYR A 27 10.99 18.33 9.33
CA TYR A 27 12.16 17.90 10.10
C TYR A 27 11.94 18.04 11.61
N LYS A 28 11.35 19.16 12.04
CA LYS A 28 11.01 19.41 13.45
C LYS A 28 9.99 18.38 13.97
N GLU A 29 9.00 18.04 13.15
CA GLU A 29 7.95 17.08 13.50
C GLU A 29 8.47 15.63 13.56
N SER A 30 9.40 15.25 12.69
CA SER A 30 10.11 13.96 12.74
C SER A 30 10.84 13.77 14.07
N GLY A 31 11.57 14.80 14.52
CA GLY A 31 12.29 14.77 15.80
C GLY A 31 11.37 14.52 17.00
N VAL A 32 10.22 15.20 17.04
CA VAL A 32 9.20 15.04 18.11
C VAL A 32 8.60 13.63 18.10
N ARG A 33 8.45 13.02 16.93
CA ARG A 33 7.86 11.68 16.78
C ARG A 33 8.82 10.58 17.25
N ARG A 34 10.13 10.73 16.99
CA ARG A 34 11.17 9.84 17.53
C ARG A 34 11.22 9.89 19.06
N THR A 35 11.15 11.08 19.66
CA THR A 35 11.15 11.20 21.13
C THR A 35 9.87 10.63 21.75
N ALA A 36 8.71 10.86 21.13
CA ALA A 36 7.44 10.30 21.59
C ALA A 36 7.42 8.75 21.55
N ILE A 37 7.99 8.14 20.51
CA ILE A 37 8.08 6.68 20.39
C ILE A 37 9.06 6.12 21.43
N ALA A 38 10.22 6.75 21.60
CA ALA A 38 11.19 6.37 22.63
C ALA A 38 10.56 6.43 24.04
N GLU A 39 9.76 7.45 24.31
CA GLU A 39 9.09 7.62 25.60
C GLU A 39 7.95 6.62 25.82
N LYS A 40 7.27 6.20 24.75
CA LYS A 40 6.24 5.15 24.79
C LYS A 40 6.87 3.78 25.01
N LEU A 41 8.02 3.50 24.38
CA LEU A 41 8.81 2.29 24.61
C LEU A 41 9.32 2.21 26.06
N ARG A 42 9.75 3.34 26.64
CA ARG A 42 10.19 3.43 28.04
C ARG A 42 9.11 3.06 29.06
N LYS A 43 7.82 3.23 28.71
CA LYS A 43 6.68 2.96 29.60
C LYS A 43 6.16 1.52 29.51
N LEU A 44 6.70 0.69 28.61
CA LEU A 44 6.30 -0.71 28.49
C LEU A 44 6.86 -1.54 29.67
N SER A 45 6.05 -2.47 30.17
CA SER A 45 6.46 -3.33 31.29
C SER A 45 7.48 -4.38 30.83
N LEU A 46 8.41 -4.74 31.72
CA LEU A 46 9.44 -5.78 31.49
C LEU A 46 8.83 -7.14 31.08
N SER A 47 7.57 -7.42 31.46
CA SER A 47 6.84 -8.64 31.05
C SER A 47 6.49 -8.67 29.56
N TYR A 48 6.26 -7.51 28.93
CA TYR A 48 6.05 -7.39 27.48
C TYR A 48 7.32 -7.72 26.68
N PHE A 49 8.47 -7.40 27.26
CA PHE A 49 9.80 -7.62 26.70
C PHE A 49 10.32 -9.05 26.87
N GLY A 50 9.77 -9.82 27.82
CA GLY A 50 10.15 -11.24 28.01
C GLY A 50 9.56 -12.22 27.00
N LYS A 51 8.59 -11.80 26.17
CA LYS A 51 7.88 -12.67 25.20
C LYS A 51 8.26 -12.44 23.73
N LYS A 52 9.04 -11.40 23.42
CA LYS A 52 9.51 -11.05 22.07
C LYS A 52 10.96 -10.60 22.14
N ASP A 53 11.81 -11.00 21.19
CA ASP A 53 13.18 -10.52 21.12
C ASP A 53 13.23 -8.99 21.07
N LEU A 54 13.81 -8.36 22.10
CA LEU A 54 13.93 -6.90 22.24
C LEU A 54 14.60 -6.26 21.03
N SER A 55 15.62 -6.97 20.51
CA SER A 55 16.40 -6.56 19.36
C SER A 55 15.51 -6.44 18.13
N ASP A 56 14.69 -7.44 17.84
CA ASP A 56 13.80 -7.43 16.68
C ASP A 56 12.72 -6.34 16.78
N LEU A 57 12.14 -6.16 17.97
CA LEU A 57 11.11 -5.14 18.17
C LEU A 57 11.66 -3.72 17.97
N THR A 58 12.85 -3.47 18.51
CA THR A 58 13.53 -2.18 18.40
C THR A 58 13.97 -1.92 16.97
N THR A 59 14.54 -2.93 16.30
CA THR A 59 15.02 -2.80 14.92
C THR A 59 13.86 -2.57 13.94
N ASN A 60 12.73 -3.26 14.15
CA ASN A 60 11.52 -3.05 13.33
C ASN A 60 10.91 -1.66 13.55
N ILE A 61 10.77 -1.22 14.80
CA ILE A 61 10.22 0.11 15.11
C ILE A 61 11.13 1.23 14.60
N MET A 62 12.46 1.09 14.74
CA MET A 62 13.41 2.06 14.20
C MET A 62 13.42 2.07 12.66
N SER A 63 13.31 0.92 12.02
CA SER A 63 13.20 0.79 10.56
C SER A 63 11.93 1.46 10.03
N ASP A 64 10.79 1.23 10.68
CA ASP A 64 9.53 1.90 10.32
C ASP A 64 9.59 3.41 10.57
N CYS A 65 10.22 3.85 11.67
CA CYS A 65 10.50 5.28 11.91
C CYS A 65 11.35 5.90 10.81
N ALA A 66 12.42 5.22 10.38
CA ALA A 66 13.32 5.72 9.33
C ALA A 66 12.61 5.80 7.97
N ARG A 67 11.79 4.80 7.63
CA ARG A 67 10.94 4.83 6.42
C ARG A 67 9.96 5.99 6.46
N MET A 68 9.30 6.20 7.60
CA MET A 68 8.31 7.25 7.78
C MET A 68 8.94 8.64 7.76
N GLU A 69 10.14 8.81 8.32
CA GLU A 69 10.92 10.04 8.25
C GLU A 69 11.36 10.38 6.82
N THR A 70 11.76 9.37 6.05
CA THR A 70 12.15 9.56 4.64
C THR A 70 10.93 9.95 3.80
N ALA A 71 9.78 9.29 4.00
CA ALA A 71 8.53 9.63 3.33
C ALA A 71 8.04 11.03 3.70
N LEU A 72 8.12 11.40 4.98
CA LEU A 72 7.75 12.72 5.47
C LEU A 72 8.69 13.81 4.96
N SER A 73 10.00 13.57 4.91
CA SER A 73 10.98 14.62 4.57
C SER A 73 11.18 14.83 3.07
N HIS A 74 10.86 13.82 2.24
CA HIS A 74 11.02 13.92 0.79
C HIS A 74 9.69 13.96 0.05
N TRP A 75 8.77 13.02 0.32
CA TRP A 75 7.60 12.86 -0.54
C TRP A 75 6.48 13.85 -0.24
N ILE A 76 6.24 14.14 1.04
CA ILE A 76 5.17 15.08 1.44
C ILE A 76 5.48 16.53 1.02
N PRO A 77 6.70 17.06 1.24
CA PRO A 77 7.07 18.40 0.79
C PRO A 77 7.03 18.54 -0.72
N GLU A 78 7.44 17.52 -1.46
CA GLU A 78 7.46 17.52 -2.92
C GLU A 78 6.04 17.44 -3.51
N LEU A 79 5.14 16.67 -2.87
CA LEU A 79 3.73 16.60 -3.25
C LEU A 79 3.01 17.93 -2.97
N ILE A 80 3.17 18.50 -1.77
CA ILE A 80 2.57 19.79 -1.42
C ILE A 80 3.18 20.92 -2.28
N GLY A 81 4.49 20.83 -2.54
CA GLY A 81 5.26 21.68 -3.45
C GLY A 81 4.67 21.71 -4.85
N SER A 82 4.54 20.54 -5.48
CA SER A 82 4.03 20.41 -6.84
C SER A 82 2.58 20.88 -6.96
N VAL A 83 1.71 20.59 -5.99
CA VAL A 83 0.32 21.07 -6.01
C VAL A 83 0.27 22.60 -5.98
N ILE A 84 0.95 23.24 -5.02
CA ILE A 84 0.93 24.70 -4.88
C ILE A 84 1.60 25.37 -6.09
N ALA A 85 2.73 24.86 -6.57
CA ALA A 85 3.42 25.39 -7.74
C ALA A 85 2.54 25.32 -8.99
N THR A 86 1.79 24.23 -9.19
CA THR A 86 0.86 24.08 -10.32
C THR A 86 -0.23 25.15 -10.27
N PHE A 87 -0.84 25.38 -9.10
CA PHE A 87 -1.84 26.46 -8.94
C PHE A 87 -1.27 27.86 -9.21
N ILE A 88 -0.05 28.14 -8.75
CA ILE A 88 0.62 29.44 -8.96
C ILE A 88 0.93 29.65 -10.45
N ILE A 89 1.40 28.61 -11.14
CA ILE A 89 1.68 28.66 -12.58
C ILE A 89 0.40 28.91 -13.35
N ASP A 90 -0.69 28.22 -13.01
CA ASP A 90 -2.00 28.40 -13.65
C ASP A 90 -2.53 29.84 -13.49
N ILE A 91 -2.47 30.39 -12.27
CA ILE A 91 -2.89 31.77 -11.98
C ILE A 91 -1.99 32.78 -12.71
N SER A 92 -0.68 32.55 -12.74
CA SER A 92 0.29 33.44 -13.38
C SER A 92 0.13 33.48 -14.90
N LEU A 93 -0.15 32.33 -15.53
CA LEU A 93 -0.42 32.23 -16.97
C LEU A 93 -1.74 32.90 -17.35
N PHE A 94 -2.78 32.73 -16.51
CA PHE A 94 -4.08 33.37 -16.71
C PHE A 94 -4.00 34.90 -16.62
N ALA A 95 -3.19 35.44 -15.70
CA ALA A 95 -3.11 36.88 -15.46
C ALA A 95 -2.18 37.65 -16.43
N LEU A 96 -1.14 37.02 -17.00
CA LEU A 96 -0.05 37.73 -17.69
C LEU A 96 0.08 37.46 -19.19
N PHE A 97 -0.47 36.35 -19.70
CA PHE A 97 -0.21 35.93 -21.09
C PHE A 97 -1.50 35.83 -21.90
N ASP A 98 -2.30 34.80 -21.69
CA ASP A 98 -3.58 34.58 -22.36
C ASP A 98 -4.29 33.38 -21.70
N TRP A 99 -5.62 33.48 -21.54
CA TRP A 99 -6.45 32.44 -20.92
C TRP A 99 -6.39 31.06 -21.63
N SER A 100 -6.07 31.04 -22.93
CA SER A 100 -5.90 29.83 -23.74
C SER A 100 -4.71 28.97 -23.31
N LEU A 101 -3.64 29.57 -22.79
CA LEU A 101 -2.48 28.85 -22.23
C LEU A 101 -2.78 28.28 -20.83
N ALA A 102 -3.61 28.95 -20.04
CA ALA A 102 -4.06 28.46 -18.74
C ALA A 102 -4.95 27.21 -18.88
N LEU A 103 -5.84 27.18 -19.87
CA LEU A 103 -6.64 25.99 -20.22
C LEU A 103 -5.77 24.79 -20.64
N ALA A 104 -4.64 25.06 -21.30
CA ALA A 104 -3.68 24.03 -21.68
C ALA A 104 -2.86 23.49 -20.49
N SER A 105 -2.89 24.11 -19.31
CA SER A 105 -2.27 23.59 -18.08
C SER A 105 -3.26 22.76 -17.25
N PHE A 106 -4.56 22.99 -17.43
CA PHE A 106 -5.63 22.31 -16.70
C PHE A 106 -5.65 20.78 -16.90
N TRP A 107 -5.08 20.26 -18.00
CA TRP A 107 -4.95 18.81 -18.23
C TRP A 107 -3.98 18.11 -17.26
N VAL A 108 -3.08 18.86 -16.61
CA VAL A 108 -2.12 18.33 -15.63
C VAL A 108 -2.84 17.82 -14.38
N ILE A 109 -3.98 18.41 -14.01
CA ILE A 109 -4.75 18.00 -12.82
C ILE A 109 -5.39 16.61 -13.02
N PRO A 110 -6.13 16.33 -14.12
CA PRO A 110 -6.62 14.99 -14.42
C PRO A 110 -5.51 13.94 -14.53
N VAL A 111 -4.37 14.28 -15.15
CA VAL A 111 -3.25 13.35 -15.31
C VAL A 111 -2.58 13.04 -13.97
N SER A 112 -2.35 14.05 -13.14
CA SER A 112 -1.79 13.85 -11.79
C SER A 112 -2.73 13.03 -10.91
N PHE A 113 -4.03 13.28 -10.99
CA PHE A 113 -5.05 12.51 -10.28
C PHE A 113 -5.11 11.06 -10.76
N LEU A 114 -5.01 10.83 -12.08
CA LEU A 114 -4.95 9.49 -12.68
C LEU A 114 -3.71 8.74 -12.18
N VAL A 115 -2.53 9.37 -12.19
CA VAL A 115 -1.27 8.77 -11.70
C VAL A 115 -1.39 8.38 -10.23
N LEU A 116 -1.90 9.28 -9.37
CA LEU A 116 -2.16 8.98 -7.95
C LEU A 116 -3.14 7.82 -7.76
N MET A 117 -4.23 7.79 -8.54
CA MET A 117 -5.22 6.73 -8.49
C MET A 117 -4.65 5.37 -8.92
N THR A 118 -3.80 5.34 -9.95
CA THR A 118 -3.18 4.10 -10.45
C THR A 118 -2.15 3.50 -9.49
N SER A 119 -1.54 4.30 -8.63
CA SER A 119 -0.57 3.84 -7.62
C SER A 119 -1.21 3.21 -6.36
N SER A 120 -2.52 3.36 -6.16
CA SER A 120 -3.21 3.13 -4.86
C SER A 120 -3.70 1.69 -4.63
N GLY A 121 -3.53 0.78 -5.59
CA GLY A 121 -4.12 -0.58 -5.53
C GLY A 121 -3.81 -1.34 -4.23
N GLY A 122 -2.53 -1.36 -3.81
CA GLY A 122 -2.10 -2.04 -2.60
C GLY A 122 -2.53 -1.35 -1.29
N GLU A 123 -2.69 -0.02 -1.28
CA GLU A 123 -3.10 0.73 -0.09
C GLU A 123 -4.59 0.54 0.24
N ARG A 124 -5.45 0.53 -0.78
CA ARG A 124 -6.89 0.25 -0.60
C ARG A 124 -7.13 -1.12 0.02
N GLN A 125 -6.32 -2.11 -0.39
CA GLN A 125 -6.38 -3.46 0.15
C GLN A 125 -5.97 -3.50 1.63
N ARG A 126 -4.94 -2.75 2.03
CA ARG A 126 -4.55 -2.60 3.45
C ARG A 126 -5.63 -1.93 4.28
N ILE A 127 -6.27 -0.88 3.77
CA ILE A 127 -7.37 -0.19 4.47
C ILE A 127 -8.56 -1.15 4.65
N SER A 128 -8.86 -1.98 3.65
CA SER A 128 -9.91 -3.00 3.75
C SER A 128 -9.58 -4.04 4.84
N ILE A 129 -8.36 -4.59 4.82
CA ILE A 129 -7.89 -5.55 5.84
C ILE A 129 -7.93 -4.92 7.25
N ALA A 130 -7.47 -3.69 7.40
CA ALA A 130 -7.53 -2.95 8.67
C ALA A 130 -8.97 -2.74 9.16
N ARG A 131 -9.91 -2.48 8.25
CA ARG A 131 -11.34 -2.35 8.58
C ARG A 131 -11.94 -3.67 9.06
N VAL A 132 -11.57 -4.81 8.46
CA VAL A 132 -12.03 -6.13 8.92
C VAL A 132 -11.43 -6.47 10.29
N LEU A 133 -10.16 -6.13 10.52
CA LEU A 133 -9.51 -6.27 11.83
C LEU A 133 -10.25 -5.47 12.91
N LEU A 134 -10.61 -4.22 12.62
CA LEU A 134 -11.29 -3.33 13.59
C LEU A 134 -12.75 -3.72 13.85
N LYS A 135 -13.47 -4.22 12.85
CA LYS A 135 -14.89 -4.59 12.97
C LYS A 135 -15.10 -5.92 13.71
N ASP A 136 -14.04 -6.72 13.87
CA ASP A 136 -14.08 -8.05 14.46
C ASP A 136 -15.22 -8.93 13.92
N ALA A 137 -15.45 -8.88 12.60
CA ALA A 137 -16.55 -9.61 11.99
C ALA A 137 -16.36 -11.14 12.17
N PRO A 138 -17.42 -11.91 12.51
CA PRO A 138 -17.33 -13.36 12.71
C PRO A 138 -17.24 -14.16 11.39
N ILE A 139 -17.68 -13.55 10.29
CA ILE A 139 -17.63 -14.13 8.93
C ILE A 139 -16.88 -13.17 8.02
N ILE A 140 -15.87 -13.68 7.32
CA ILE A 140 -15.00 -12.89 6.43
C ILE A 140 -15.04 -13.50 5.04
N LEU A 141 -15.22 -12.63 4.04
CA LEU A 141 -15.22 -13.00 2.63
C LEU A 141 -14.03 -12.34 1.95
N LEU A 142 -13.10 -13.15 1.45
CA LEU A 142 -11.87 -12.69 0.80
C LEU A 142 -11.96 -13.04 -0.69
N ASP A 143 -12.21 -12.02 -1.51
CA ASP A 143 -12.11 -12.16 -2.96
C ASP A 143 -10.71 -11.72 -3.39
N GLU A 144 -9.92 -12.66 -3.89
CA GLU A 144 -8.64 -12.36 -4.54
C GLU A 144 -7.62 -11.58 -3.67
N ALA A 145 -7.69 -11.74 -2.35
CA ALA A 145 -7.02 -10.90 -1.35
C ALA A 145 -5.47 -10.92 -1.36
N THR A 146 -4.83 -11.59 -2.33
CA THR A 146 -3.37 -11.64 -2.51
C THR A 146 -2.90 -11.25 -3.92
N ALA A 147 -3.80 -11.01 -4.87
CA ALA A 147 -3.43 -10.88 -6.28
C ALA A 147 -2.86 -9.52 -6.68
N SER A 148 -3.20 -8.46 -5.95
CA SER A 148 -2.72 -7.09 -6.18
C SER A 148 -1.61 -6.67 -5.20
N LEU A 149 -0.96 -7.62 -4.52
CA LEU A 149 0.04 -7.32 -3.50
C LEU A 149 1.46 -7.36 -4.06
N ASP A 150 2.21 -6.29 -3.77
CA ASP A 150 3.65 -6.21 -4.00
C ASP A 150 4.40 -7.28 -3.19
N VAL A 151 5.42 -7.89 -3.80
CA VAL A 151 6.18 -9.03 -3.23
C VAL A 151 6.77 -8.70 -1.85
N GLU A 152 7.24 -7.46 -1.62
CA GLU A 152 7.79 -7.03 -0.34
C GLU A 152 6.74 -7.00 0.79
N ASN A 153 5.46 -6.83 0.43
CA ASN A 153 4.36 -6.69 1.38
C ASN A 153 3.53 -7.96 1.56
N GLU A 154 3.71 -8.96 0.68
CA GLU A 154 2.98 -10.22 0.70
C GLU A 154 3.15 -10.94 2.05
N THR A 155 4.37 -11.01 2.59
CA THR A 155 4.66 -11.67 3.87
C THR A 155 3.93 -11.01 5.04
N LYS A 156 3.94 -9.66 5.12
CA LYS A 156 3.28 -8.91 6.19
C LYS A 156 1.76 -9.07 6.13
N ILE A 157 1.20 -9.07 4.93
CA ILE A 157 -0.24 -9.23 4.73
C ILE A 157 -0.67 -10.68 4.99
N GLN A 158 0.13 -11.68 4.62
CA GLN A 158 -0.13 -13.08 4.99
C GLN A 158 -0.14 -13.27 6.50
N GLN A 159 0.79 -12.66 7.25
CA GLN A 159 0.81 -12.71 8.71
C GLN A 159 -0.39 -12.01 9.36
N ALA A 160 -0.88 -10.91 8.76
CA ALA A 160 -2.08 -10.23 9.22
C ALA A 160 -3.34 -11.05 8.94
N LEU A 161 -3.42 -11.67 7.75
CA LEU A 161 -4.51 -12.56 7.35
C LEU A 161 -4.55 -13.82 8.23
N SER A 162 -3.41 -14.43 8.55
CA SER A 162 -3.38 -15.61 9.42
C SER A 162 -3.88 -15.32 10.83
N HIS A 163 -3.55 -14.13 11.38
CA HIS A 163 -4.14 -13.67 12.64
C HIS A 163 -5.63 -13.37 12.51
N LEU A 164 -6.05 -12.76 11.39
CA LEU A 164 -7.45 -12.42 11.13
C LEU A 164 -8.33 -13.66 11.03
N VAL A 165 -7.83 -14.73 10.42
CA VAL A 165 -8.58 -15.98 10.17
C VAL A 165 -8.80 -16.79 11.46
N LYS A 166 -7.97 -16.59 12.48
CA LYS A 166 -8.02 -17.38 13.71
C LYS A 166 -9.35 -17.19 14.44
N ASP A 167 -10.01 -18.31 14.76
CA ASP A 167 -11.33 -18.37 15.43
C ASP A 167 -12.49 -17.74 14.64
N LYS A 168 -12.38 -17.65 13.30
CA LYS A 168 -13.39 -17.05 12.42
C LYS A 168 -13.76 -17.94 11.24
N THR A 169 -14.97 -17.74 10.71
CA THR A 169 -15.37 -18.38 9.46
C THR A 169 -14.88 -17.53 8.28
N VAL A 170 -13.98 -18.09 7.46
CA VAL A 170 -13.41 -17.37 6.32
C VAL A 170 -13.73 -18.10 5.02
N LEU A 171 -14.40 -17.41 4.11
CA LEU A 171 -14.62 -17.87 2.74
C LEU A 171 -13.64 -17.15 1.81
N ILE A 172 -12.77 -17.92 1.15
CA ILE A 172 -11.76 -17.38 0.24
C ILE A 172 -12.11 -17.80 -1.19
N ILE A 173 -12.30 -16.83 -2.07
CA ILE A 173 -12.36 -17.03 -3.51
C ILE A 173 -10.96 -16.74 -4.04
N ALA A 174 -10.27 -17.78 -4.50
CA ALA A 174 -8.90 -17.67 -4.94
C ALA A 174 -8.69 -18.39 -6.25
N HIS A 175 -7.92 -17.75 -7.13
CA HIS A 175 -7.43 -18.33 -8.38
C HIS A 175 -5.98 -18.80 -8.26
N ARG A 176 -5.28 -18.58 -7.13
CA ARG A 176 -3.89 -19.02 -6.90
C ARG A 176 -3.84 -20.19 -5.92
N MET A 177 -3.17 -21.28 -6.29
CA MET A 177 -3.09 -22.48 -5.44
C MET A 177 -2.37 -22.23 -4.10
N ARG A 178 -1.41 -21.28 -4.06
CA ARG A 178 -0.68 -20.94 -2.82
C ARG A 178 -1.58 -20.37 -1.73
N THR A 179 -2.64 -19.64 -2.10
CA THR A 179 -3.57 -19.00 -1.16
C THR A 179 -4.53 -20.01 -0.52
N ILE A 180 -4.82 -21.11 -1.22
CA ILE A 180 -5.78 -22.15 -0.78
C ILE A 180 -5.10 -23.36 -0.12
N ALA A 181 -3.77 -23.44 -0.13
CA ALA A 181 -3.02 -24.58 0.42
C ALA A 181 -3.26 -24.80 1.92
N ASN A 182 -3.60 -23.75 2.66
CA ASN A 182 -3.87 -23.82 4.10
C ASN A 182 -5.37 -23.81 4.44
N ALA A 183 -6.25 -24.07 3.46
CA ALA A 183 -7.69 -24.10 3.70
C ALA A 183 -8.11 -25.44 4.32
N ASP A 184 -8.96 -25.40 5.35
CA ASP A 184 -9.50 -26.61 5.99
C ASP A 184 -10.42 -27.40 5.06
N HIS A 185 -11.17 -26.69 4.20
CA HIS A 185 -12.08 -27.28 3.24
C HIS A 185 -12.05 -26.52 1.92
N ILE A 186 -11.93 -27.25 0.83
CA ILE A 186 -11.84 -26.69 -0.53
C ILE A 186 -13.05 -27.15 -1.32
N VAL A 187 -13.68 -26.22 -2.04
CA VAL A 187 -14.81 -26.47 -2.93
C VAL A 187 -14.46 -26.03 -4.33
N VAL A 188 -14.50 -26.96 -5.29
CA VAL A 188 -14.19 -26.69 -6.69
C VAL A 188 -15.48 -26.50 -7.47
N LEU A 189 -15.55 -25.36 -8.16
CA LEU A 189 -16.68 -24.98 -9.00
C LEU A 189 -16.31 -25.14 -10.48
N LYS A 190 -17.19 -25.78 -11.25
CA LYS A 190 -17.13 -25.80 -12.73
C LYS A 190 -18.53 -25.53 -13.28
N GLU A 191 -18.64 -24.58 -14.20
CA GLU A 191 -19.91 -24.22 -14.87
C GLU A 191 -21.06 -23.94 -13.88
N GLY A 192 -20.75 -23.28 -12.76
CA GLY A 192 -21.72 -22.95 -11.71
C GLY A 192 -22.16 -24.13 -10.84
N LYS A 193 -21.54 -25.31 -10.95
CA LYS A 193 -21.82 -26.48 -10.11
C LYS A 193 -20.60 -26.86 -9.26
N VAL A 194 -20.85 -27.36 -8.07
CA VAL A 194 -19.82 -27.96 -7.21
C VAL A 194 -19.48 -29.33 -7.78
N VAL A 195 -18.24 -29.51 -8.23
CA VAL A 195 -17.77 -30.78 -8.82
C VAL A 195 -16.95 -31.59 -7.84
N GLU A 196 -16.14 -30.92 -7.02
CA GLU A 196 -15.31 -31.57 -6.00
C GLU A 196 -15.37 -30.78 -4.69
N LYS A 197 -15.30 -31.50 -3.58
CA LYS A 197 -15.19 -30.92 -2.23
C LYS A 197 -14.38 -31.86 -1.35
N GLY A 198 -13.56 -31.31 -0.46
CA GLY A 198 -12.72 -32.13 0.42
C GLY A 198 -11.59 -31.34 1.03
N THR A 199 -10.71 -32.06 1.72
CA THR A 199 -9.42 -31.52 2.17
C THR A 199 -8.42 -31.47 1.03
N LEU A 200 -7.31 -30.75 1.21
CA LEU A 200 -6.23 -30.68 0.23
C LEU A 200 -5.72 -32.08 -0.16
N GLU A 201 -5.55 -32.98 0.81
CA GLU A 201 -5.01 -34.32 0.60
C GLU A 201 -5.99 -35.21 -0.20
N GLU A 202 -7.28 -35.11 0.08
CA GLU A 202 -8.34 -35.82 -0.64
C GLU A 202 -8.43 -35.36 -2.11
N LEU A 203 -8.34 -34.05 -2.36
CA LEU A 203 -8.41 -33.49 -3.70
C LEU A 203 -7.14 -33.72 -4.52
N MET A 204 -5.99 -33.87 -3.87
CA MET A 204 -4.71 -34.19 -4.53
C MET A 204 -4.54 -35.68 -4.83
N SER A 205 -5.09 -36.56 -3.98
CA SER A 205 -5.08 -38.00 -4.21
C SER A 205 -6.03 -38.41 -5.33
N THR A 206 -7.16 -37.71 -5.45
CA THR A 206 -8.12 -37.88 -6.54
C THR A 206 -7.53 -37.31 -7.84
N ASN A 207 -7.67 -38.02 -8.96
CA ASN A 207 -7.25 -37.51 -10.28
C ASN A 207 -8.32 -36.56 -10.87
N GLY A 208 -8.70 -35.55 -10.10
CA GLY A 208 -9.79 -34.60 -10.38
C GLY A 208 -9.35 -33.29 -11.04
N ILE A 209 -10.31 -32.39 -11.22
CA ILE A 209 -10.15 -31.02 -11.74
C ILE A 209 -9.21 -30.23 -10.85
N TYR A 210 -9.29 -30.39 -9.52
CA TYR A 210 -8.39 -29.70 -8.60
C TYR A 210 -6.91 -29.98 -8.94
N ARG A 211 -6.56 -31.27 -9.02
CA ARG A 211 -5.20 -31.72 -9.35
C ARG A 211 -4.76 -31.25 -10.73
N HIS A 212 -5.65 -31.26 -11.71
CA HIS A 212 -5.37 -30.76 -13.05
C HIS A 212 -5.03 -29.25 -13.04
N MET A 213 -5.82 -28.42 -12.36
CA MET A 213 -5.56 -26.98 -12.22
C MET A 213 -4.24 -26.70 -11.49
N THR A 214 -3.95 -27.46 -10.43
CA THR A 214 -2.70 -27.35 -9.68
C THR A 214 -1.48 -27.64 -10.57
N ASN A 215 -1.53 -28.72 -11.35
CA ASN A 215 -0.46 -29.07 -12.28
C ASN A 215 -0.23 -27.99 -13.34
N LEU A 216 -1.29 -27.41 -13.91
CA LEU A 216 -1.18 -26.31 -14.87
C LEU A 216 -0.53 -25.06 -14.27
N GLN A 217 -0.88 -24.70 -13.02
CA GLN A 217 -0.25 -23.57 -12.34
C GLN A 217 1.22 -23.83 -11.99
N MET A 218 1.57 -25.06 -11.60
CA MET A 218 2.97 -25.43 -11.34
C MET A 218 3.81 -25.39 -12.61
N GLN A 219 3.27 -25.85 -13.75
CA GLN A 219 3.93 -25.75 -15.05
C GLN A 219 4.11 -24.28 -15.47
N SER A 220 3.09 -23.45 -15.30
CA SER A 220 3.18 -22.02 -15.59
C SER A 220 4.17 -21.28 -14.68
N ALA A 221 4.27 -21.66 -13.40
CA ALA A 221 5.21 -21.06 -12.45
C ALA A 221 6.66 -21.53 -12.66
N GLY A 222 6.85 -22.70 -13.29
CA GLY A 222 8.15 -23.27 -13.64
C GLY A 222 8.71 -22.80 -14.99
N TRP A 223 7.95 -22.03 -15.77
CA TRP A 223 8.41 -21.53 -17.07
C TRP A 223 9.47 -20.44 -16.90
N LYS A 224 10.74 -20.82 -17.05
CA LYS A 224 11.85 -19.87 -17.27
C LYS A 224 12.05 -19.72 -18.77
N ILE A 225 12.03 -18.48 -19.25
CA ILE A 225 12.46 -18.15 -20.62
C ILE A 225 13.94 -18.53 -20.71
N GLN A 226 14.25 -19.46 -21.61
CA GLN A 226 15.60 -19.85 -21.98
C GLN A 226 16.27 -18.74 -22.80
#